data_AF-A0AA51HCB5-F1
#
_entry.id   AF-A0AA51HCB5-F1
#
_cell.length_a   1.000
_cell.length_b   1.000
_cell.length_c   1.000
_cell.angle_alpha   90.00
_cell.angle_beta   90.00
_cell.angle_gamma   90.00
#
_symmetry.space_group_name_H-M   'P 1'
#
loop_
_entity.id
_entity.type
_entity.pdbx_description
1 polymer ?
#
loop_
_entity_poly.entity_id
_entity_poly.type
_entity_poly.pdbx_seq_one_letter_code
_entity_poly.pdbx_strand_id
1 'polypeptide(L)'
;MSISNLGYLYFKEYYMDYFENYNEKYRNLGDKEKEKKTQKYYENKDEKLFKPIDMERVNGTKKIGEDFLYFKTTYPGLLIGSGLIHSIGVKGESKLGFQFDYTTGLPIINGSSVKGAIRSIFDLVDKKNEALEYLKGIILNEDMFDNSLKDYELGKYNGKELNGEYFKELREEIFEGIKEEKNIPMYKRDIFYEAVIDIEETKKINKNNKDNKNNDIQILGEDYITPHKEPLKNPNPIKFIKLMPNIVIRFQFDLKDGILTKDEKLLLFHQIILDFGVGAKTNIGYGRFDDKYTKSKIQLRNNKK
;
A
#
# COMPACT_ATOMS: atom_id res chain seq x y z
N MET A 1 21.10 -10.05 17.46
CA MET A 1 21.32 -8.72 16.84
C MET A 1 20.14 -7.84 17.23
N SER A 2 20.36 -6.55 17.54
CA SER A 2 19.25 -5.60 17.72
C SER A 2 18.49 -5.50 16.40
N ILE A 3 17.17 -5.35 16.45
CA ILE A 3 16.42 -4.99 15.25
C ILE A 3 16.94 -3.66 14.74
N SER A 4 17.36 -3.66 13.49
CA SER A 4 17.69 -2.43 12.79
C SER A 4 16.40 -1.77 12.33
N ASN A 5 16.17 -0.53 12.74
CA ASN A 5 15.11 0.31 12.20
C ASN A 5 15.35 0.46 10.68
N LEU A 6 14.50 -0.16 9.84
CA LEU A 6 14.73 -0.18 8.38
C LEU A 6 14.71 1.23 7.79
N GLY A 7 13.84 2.11 8.29
CA GLY A 7 13.82 3.52 7.90
C GLY A 7 15.16 4.21 8.15
N TYR A 8 15.77 4.01 9.33
CA TYR A 8 17.10 4.55 9.65
C TYR A 8 18.20 3.95 8.75
N LEU A 9 18.15 2.63 8.52
CA LEU A 9 19.07 1.97 7.61
C LEU A 9 18.98 2.58 6.20
N TYR A 10 17.76 2.75 5.69
CA TYR A 10 17.50 3.22 4.34
C TYR A 10 17.81 4.71 4.15
N PHE A 11 17.38 5.57 5.08
CA PHE A 11 17.54 7.01 4.93
C PHE A 11 18.95 7.51 5.31
N LYS A 12 19.64 6.83 6.24
CA LYS A 12 20.92 7.30 6.77
C LYS A 12 22.07 6.34 6.50
N GLU A 13 22.04 5.12 7.06
CA GLU A 13 23.19 4.21 6.96
C GLU A 13 23.49 3.78 5.52
N TYR A 14 22.48 3.79 4.64
CA TYR A 14 22.62 3.48 3.23
C TYR A 14 23.68 4.37 2.55
N TYR A 15 23.78 5.64 2.97
CA TYR A 15 24.67 6.63 2.36
C TYR A 15 25.81 7.14 3.25
N MET A 16 25.69 7.00 4.58
CA MET A 16 26.62 7.60 5.54
C MET A 16 28.10 7.28 5.23
N ASP A 17 28.44 5.99 5.15
CA ASP A 17 29.82 5.56 4.89
C ASP A 17 30.34 6.02 3.51
N TYR A 18 29.46 6.16 2.52
CA TYR A 18 29.84 6.65 1.19
C TYR A 18 30.34 8.10 1.27
N PHE A 19 29.61 8.96 1.98
CA PHE A 19 29.99 10.37 2.13
C PHE A 19 31.21 10.55 3.04
N GLU A 20 31.25 9.87 4.17
CA GLU A 20 32.38 9.97 5.13
C GLU A 20 33.70 9.57 4.48
N ASN A 21 33.70 8.51 3.67
CA ASN A 21 34.90 8.01 3.02
C ASN A 21 35.09 8.54 1.59
N TYR A 22 34.31 9.54 1.16
CA TYR A 22 34.29 9.96 -0.24
C TYR A 22 35.68 10.38 -0.76
N ASN A 23 36.34 11.26 0.00
CA ASN A 23 37.65 11.81 -0.37
C ASN A 23 38.74 10.73 -0.44
N GLU A 24 38.75 9.80 0.52
CA GLU A 24 39.76 8.75 0.60
C GLU A 24 39.52 7.64 -0.44
N LYS A 25 38.27 7.20 -0.59
CA LYS A 25 37.95 5.98 -1.33
C LYS A 25 37.51 6.21 -2.77
N TYR A 26 37.05 7.41 -3.14
CA TYR A 26 36.38 7.62 -4.43
C TYR A 26 36.85 8.85 -5.22
N ARG A 27 37.29 9.94 -4.56
CA ARG A 27 37.61 11.23 -5.22
C ARG A 27 38.66 11.13 -6.32
N ASN A 28 39.69 10.32 -6.11
CA ASN A 28 40.84 10.22 -7.01
C ASN A 28 40.75 9.02 -7.97
N LEU A 29 39.63 8.28 -7.99
CA LEU A 29 39.44 7.15 -8.88
C LEU A 29 38.97 7.62 -10.27
N GLY A 30 39.40 6.94 -11.32
CA GLY A 30 38.81 7.10 -12.65
C GLY A 30 37.37 6.59 -12.69
N ASP A 31 36.55 7.13 -13.62
CA ASP A 31 35.10 6.90 -13.66
C ASP A 31 34.70 5.41 -13.63
N LYS A 32 35.35 4.57 -14.44
CA LYS A 32 35.06 3.12 -14.49
C LYS A 32 35.37 2.40 -13.17
N GLU A 33 36.43 2.80 -12.49
CA GLU A 33 36.83 2.19 -11.22
C GLU A 33 35.91 2.66 -10.09
N LYS A 34 35.57 3.95 -10.08
CA LYS A 34 34.58 4.53 -9.17
C LYS A 34 33.24 3.81 -9.29
N GLU A 35 32.72 3.64 -10.51
CA GLU A 35 31.46 2.93 -10.75
C GLU A 35 31.46 1.50 -10.20
N LYS A 36 32.53 0.73 -10.41
CA LYS A 36 32.66 -0.63 -9.88
C LYS A 36 32.65 -0.62 -8.35
N LYS A 37 33.37 0.31 -7.74
CA LYS A 37 33.50 0.42 -6.28
C LYS A 37 32.19 0.87 -5.63
N THR A 38 31.48 1.84 -6.22
CA THR A 38 30.16 2.27 -5.72
C THR A 38 29.12 1.17 -5.89
N GLN A 39 29.13 0.45 -7.02
CA GLN A 39 28.22 -0.66 -7.23
C GLN A 39 28.39 -1.72 -6.14
N LYS A 40 29.62 -2.16 -5.87
CA LYS A 40 29.91 -3.11 -4.79
C LYS A 40 29.54 -2.58 -3.40
N TYR A 41 29.70 -1.26 -3.17
CA TYR A 41 29.27 -0.63 -1.93
C TYR A 41 27.75 -0.78 -1.71
N TYR A 42 26.93 -0.48 -2.73
CA TYR A 42 25.48 -0.56 -2.63
C TYR A 42 24.98 -2.01 -2.57
N GLU A 43 25.59 -2.94 -3.30
CA GLU A 43 25.30 -4.38 -3.17
C GLU A 43 25.43 -4.84 -1.71
N ASN A 44 26.50 -4.45 -1.00
CA ASN A 44 26.66 -4.76 0.43
C ASN A 44 25.62 -4.06 1.34
N LYS A 45 25.12 -2.89 0.94
CA LYS A 45 24.09 -2.15 1.70
C LYS A 45 22.71 -2.77 1.49
N ASP A 46 22.43 -3.24 0.28
CA ASP A 46 21.21 -3.96 -0.07
C ASP A 46 21.13 -5.29 0.67
N GLU A 47 22.23 -6.05 0.76
CA GLU A 47 22.29 -7.28 1.57
C GLU A 47 21.91 -7.04 3.04
N LYS A 48 22.30 -5.89 3.60
CA LYS A 48 21.93 -5.49 4.97
C LYS A 48 20.47 -5.07 5.06
N LEU A 49 19.99 -4.29 4.09
CA LEU A 49 18.63 -3.75 4.07
C LEU A 49 17.56 -4.83 3.85
N PHE A 50 17.87 -5.83 3.02
CA PHE A 50 16.98 -6.92 2.66
C PHE A 50 17.16 -8.16 3.54
N LYS A 51 17.95 -8.05 4.61
CA LYS A 51 18.13 -9.14 5.56
C LYS A 51 16.78 -9.46 6.23
N PRO A 52 16.43 -10.75 6.38
CA PRO A 52 15.26 -11.15 7.14
C PRO A 52 15.27 -10.57 8.57
N ILE A 53 14.10 -10.17 9.04
CA ILE A 53 13.90 -9.57 10.35
C ILE A 53 13.25 -10.60 11.28
N ASP A 54 13.82 -10.75 12.48
CA ASP A 54 13.22 -11.51 13.58
C ASP A 54 11.95 -10.80 14.05
N MET A 55 10.80 -11.29 13.60
CA MET A 55 9.51 -10.68 13.87
C MET A 55 9.12 -10.74 15.35
N GLU A 56 9.73 -11.61 16.17
CA GLU A 56 9.43 -11.66 17.62
C GLU A 56 9.96 -10.46 18.38
N ARG A 57 10.97 -9.79 17.83
CA ARG A 57 11.55 -8.60 18.46
C ARG A 57 10.89 -7.30 17.95
N VAL A 58 10.07 -7.37 16.89
CA VAL A 58 9.49 -6.18 16.22
C VAL A 58 8.19 -5.79 16.91
N ASN A 59 8.13 -4.53 17.35
CA ASN A 59 6.88 -3.93 17.79
C ASN A 59 6.13 -3.37 16.57
N GLY A 60 4.93 -3.90 16.32
CA GLY A 60 4.03 -3.35 15.31
C GLY A 60 3.38 -2.03 15.75
N THR A 61 2.82 -1.30 14.79
CA THR A 61 2.06 -0.08 15.09
C THR A 61 0.74 -0.44 15.79
N LYS A 62 0.38 0.34 16.82
CA LYS A 62 -0.91 0.21 17.51
C LYS A 62 -2.08 0.41 16.53
N LYS A 63 -3.22 -0.19 16.86
CA LYS A 63 -4.49 0.07 16.17
C LYS A 63 -5.01 1.43 16.64
N ILE A 64 -5.17 2.36 15.70
CA ILE A 64 -5.56 3.75 16.00
C ILE A 64 -6.93 4.14 15.46
N GLY A 65 -7.45 3.41 14.45
CA GLY A 65 -8.80 3.58 13.96
C GLY A 65 -9.79 2.57 14.55
N GLU A 66 -11.03 2.65 14.11
CA GLU A 66 -12.12 1.75 14.54
C GLU A 66 -12.44 0.67 13.50
N ASP A 67 -12.09 0.89 12.23
CA ASP A 67 -12.45 0.05 11.08
C ASP A 67 -11.19 -0.45 10.35
N PHE A 68 -11.16 -1.74 10.00
CA PHE A 68 -9.92 -2.39 9.55
C PHE A 68 -10.13 -3.34 8.37
N LEU A 69 -9.17 -3.32 7.43
CA LEU A 69 -9.02 -4.31 6.36
C LEU A 69 -7.61 -4.91 6.41
N TYR A 70 -7.47 -6.21 6.10
CA TYR A 70 -6.20 -6.97 6.23
C TYR A 70 -5.83 -7.69 4.92
N PHE A 71 -4.97 -7.08 4.14
CA PHE A 71 -4.62 -7.63 2.83
C PHE A 71 -3.21 -8.21 2.85
N LYS A 72 -3.06 -9.44 2.34
CA LYS A 72 -1.74 -10.05 2.16
C LYS A 72 -1.19 -9.66 0.79
N THR A 73 0.02 -9.13 0.72
CA THR A 73 0.70 -8.83 -0.54
C THR A 73 0.95 -10.10 -1.35
N THR A 74 0.71 -10.04 -2.66
CA THR A 74 1.01 -11.13 -3.61
C THR A 74 2.18 -10.78 -4.51
N TYR A 75 2.66 -11.74 -5.30
CA TYR A 75 3.73 -11.51 -6.28
C TYR A 75 3.30 -10.45 -7.31
N PRO A 76 4.19 -9.50 -7.70
CA PRO A 76 5.62 -9.39 -7.40
C PRO A 76 5.96 -8.66 -6.10
N GLY A 77 4.98 -8.22 -5.32
CA GLY A 77 5.13 -7.42 -4.12
C GLY A 77 4.44 -6.07 -4.27
N LEU A 78 4.74 -5.15 -3.35
CA LEU A 78 4.15 -3.81 -3.33
C LEU A 78 5.24 -2.73 -3.50
N LEU A 79 5.06 -1.87 -4.49
CA LEU A 79 5.89 -0.69 -4.70
C LEU A 79 5.19 0.55 -4.15
N ILE A 80 5.79 1.16 -3.12
CA ILE A 80 5.32 2.41 -2.52
C ILE A 80 6.40 3.48 -2.61
N GLY A 81 5.98 4.74 -2.53
CA GLY A 81 6.92 5.85 -2.44
C GLY A 81 7.75 6.09 -3.71
N SER A 82 7.41 5.50 -4.86
CA SER A 82 8.20 5.65 -6.10
C SER A 82 8.32 7.08 -6.61
N GLY A 83 7.41 7.98 -6.19
CA GLY A 83 7.48 9.41 -6.49
C GLY A 83 8.41 10.19 -5.55
N LEU A 84 8.86 9.59 -4.45
CA LEU A 84 9.87 10.16 -3.58
C LEU A 84 11.24 9.94 -4.23
N ILE A 85 12.01 11.01 -4.37
CA ILE A 85 13.38 10.91 -4.86
C ILE A 85 14.26 10.51 -3.67
N HIS A 86 14.90 9.35 -3.78
CA HIS A 86 15.89 8.87 -2.81
C HIS A 86 17.09 8.33 -3.59
N SER A 87 17.85 9.25 -4.17
CA SER A 87 18.92 8.95 -5.12
C SER A 87 19.92 10.10 -5.13
N ILE A 88 21.21 9.78 -5.18
CA ILE A 88 22.31 10.74 -5.30
C ILE A 88 23.02 10.66 -6.67
N GLY A 89 22.45 9.89 -7.61
CA GLY A 89 22.92 9.78 -8.98
C GLY A 89 24.09 8.82 -9.18
N VAL A 90 24.31 7.88 -8.26
CA VAL A 90 25.46 6.97 -8.28
C VAL A 90 25.08 5.57 -8.74
N LYS A 91 26.02 4.85 -9.35
CA LYS A 91 25.77 3.49 -9.85
C LYS A 91 25.62 2.51 -8.69
N GLY A 92 24.57 1.70 -8.76
CA GLY A 92 24.28 0.64 -7.79
C GLY A 92 23.23 1.01 -6.75
N GLU A 93 22.90 2.28 -6.55
CA GLU A 93 21.85 2.64 -5.58
C GLU A 93 20.44 2.25 -6.07
N SER A 94 19.52 2.02 -5.13
CA SER A 94 18.08 2.06 -5.42
C SER A 94 17.67 3.49 -5.75
N LYS A 95 17.08 3.72 -6.93
CA LYS A 95 16.78 5.08 -7.42
C LYS A 95 15.40 5.61 -7.04
N LEU A 96 14.49 4.71 -6.67
CA LEU A 96 13.15 5.08 -6.23
C LEU A 96 13.10 5.13 -4.71
N GLY A 97 12.40 6.14 -4.20
CA GLY A 97 12.11 6.30 -2.79
C GLY A 97 11.17 5.23 -2.27
N PHE A 98 11.15 5.13 -0.94
CA PHE A 98 10.31 4.22 -0.20
C PHE A 98 9.90 4.90 1.11
N GLN A 99 8.78 4.49 1.70
CA GLN A 99 8.22 5.17 2.85
C GLN A 99 8.19 4.29 4.09
N PHE A 100 8.57 4.87 5.22
CA PHE A 100 8.70 4.19 6.51
C PHE A 100 8.03 5.02 7.61
N ASP A 101 7.47 4.33 8.61
CA ASP A 101 7.07 4.92 9.86
C ASP A 101 8.31 5.32 10.68
N TYR A 102 8.27 6.51 11.29
CA TYR A 102 9.41 7.09 11.98
C TYR A 102 9.73 6.36 13.29
N THR A 103 8.73 5.77 13.96
CA THR A 103 8.92 5.11 15.26
C THR A 103 9.41 3.67 15.13
N THR A 104 8.69 2.88 14.34
CA THR A 104 8.95 1.45 14.14
C THR A 104 10.05 1.22 13.11
N GLY A 105 10.24 2.17 12.19
CA GLY A 105 11.11 2.00 11.05
C GLY A 105 10.54 1.05 9.99
N LEU A 106 9.27 0.63 10.08
CA LEU A 106 8.66 -0.30 9.15
C LEU A 106 8.02 0.42 7.95
N PRO A 107 7.92 -0.23 6.80
CA PRO A 107 7.20 0.29 5.64
C PRO A 107 5.74 0.68 5.95
N ILE A 108 5.29 1.82 5.40
CA ILE A 108 3.90 2.27 5.50
C ILE A 108 3.35 2.79 4.18
N ILE A 109 2.03 2.74 4.01
CA ILE A 109 1.32 3.43 2.94
C ILE A 109 0.62 4.64 3.56
N ASN A 110 0.87 5.84 3.04
CA ASN A 110 0.17 7.05 3.50
C ASN A 110 -1.36 6.90 3.41
N GLY A 111 -2.07 7.40 4.42
CA GLY A 111 -3.54 7.45 4.39
C GLY A 111 -4.07 8.25 3.20
N SER A 112 -3.36 9.31 2.78
CA SER A 112 -3.69 10.06 1.57
C SER A 112 -3.53 9.24 0.27
N SER A 113 -2.56 8.31 0.22
CA SER A 113 -2.40 7.40 -0.92
C SER A 113 -3.49 6.35 -0.96
N VAL A 114 -3.91 5.81 0.20
CA VAL A 114 -5.06 4.90 0.31
C VAL A 114 -6.34 5.63 -0.14
N LYS A 115 -6.57 6.83 0.40
CA LYS A 115 -7.70 7.69 0.05
C LYS A 115 -7.72 7.98 -1.46
N GLY A 116 -6.58 8.35 -2.03
CA GLY A 116 -6.42 8.63 -3.46
C GLY A 116 -6.68 7.41 -4.34
N ALA A 117 -6.20 6.23 -3.95
CA ALA A 117 -6.44 4.99 -4.69
C ALA A 117 -7.95 4.69 -4.77
N ILE A 118 -8.66 4.78 -3.64
CA ILE A 118 -10.11 4.53 -3.59
C ILE A 118 -10.87 5.62 -4.36
N ARG A 119 -10.58 6.90 -4.07
CA ARG A 119 -11.21 8.07 -4.70
C ARG A 119 -11.07 8.05 -6.22
N SER A 120 -9.94 7.56 -6.74
CA SER A 120 -9.68 7.57 -8.19
C SER A 120 -10.76 6.84 -9.01
N ILE A 121 -11.44 5.84 -8.43
CA ILE A 121 -12.55 5.14 -9.08
C ILE A 121 -13.80 6.03 -9.14
N PHE A 122 -14.09 6.76 -8.07
CA PHE A 122 -15.18 7.74 -8.04
C PHE A 122 -14.95 8.90 -9.01
N ASP A 123 -13.70 9.38 -9.14
CA ASP A 123 -13.33 10.45 -10.08
C ASP A 123 -13.48 10.05 -11.56
N LEU A 124 -13.72 8.76 -11.84
CA LEU A 124 -13.99 8.24 -13.18
C LEU A 124 -15.47 8.09 -13.50
N VAL A 125 -16.38 8.21 -12.53
CA VAL A 125 -17.83 8.00 -12.71
C VAL A 125 -18.40 8.88 -13.83
N ASP A 126 -18.03 10.17 -13.86
CA ASP A 126 -18.51 11.11 -14.90
C ASP A 126 -17.83 10.91 -16.26
N LYS A 127 -16.73 10.16 -16.31
CA LYS A 127 -15.87 10.02 -17.50
C LYS A 127 -16.00 8.66 -18.18
N LYS A 128 -16.38 7.63 -17.43
CA LYS A 128 -16.35 6.23 -17.84
C LYS A 128 -17.53 5.50 -17.26
N ASN A 129 -18.45 5.05 -18.13
CA ASN A 129 -19.62 4.28 -17.72
C ASN A 129 -19.23 2.99 -16.98
N GLU A 130 -18.06 2.42 -17.30
CA GLU A 130 -17.53 1.23 -16.64
C GLU A 130 -17.25 1.46 -15.14
N ALA A 131 -16.86 2.66 -14.74
CA ALA A 131 -16.64 2.98 -13.32
C ALA A 131 -17.97 3.04 -12.55
N LEU A 132 -19.00 3.64 -13.18
CA LEU A 132 -20.36 3.66 -12.63
C LEU A 132 -20.91 2.24 -12.47
N GLU A 133 -20.88 1.44 -13.53
CA GLU A 133 -21.37 0.06 -13.50
C GLU A 133 -20.58 -0.82 -12.53
N TYR A 134 -19.27 -0.60 -12.40
CA TYR A 134 -18.45 -1.28 -11.41
C TYR A 134 -18.91 -0.97 -9.97
N LEU A 135 -19.03 0.31 -9.60
CA LEU A 135 -19.45 0.69 -8.25
C LEU A 135 -20.88 0.21 -7.94
N LYS A 136 -21.78 0.33 -8.92
CA LYS A 136 -23.14 -0.22 -8.85
C LYS A 136 -23.12 -1.74 -8.65
N GLY A 137 -22.27 -2.43 -9.40
CA GLY A 137 -22.07 -3.88 -9.31
C GLY A 137 -21.60 -4.32 -7.92
N ILE A 138 -20.73 -3.56 -7.26
CA ILE A 138 -20.33 -3.86 -5.87
C ILE A 138 -21.56 -3.83 -4.96
N ILE A 139 -22.32 -2.73 -4.97
CA ILE A 139 -23.46 -2.54 -4.06
C ILE A 139 -24.55 -3.61 -4.29
N LEU A 140 -24.84 -3.93 -5.55
CA LEU A 140 -25.89 -4.88 -5.89
C LEU A 140 -25.46 -6.34 -5.73
N ASN A 141 -24.24 -6.70 -6.11
CA ASN A 141 -23.83 -8.11 -6.18
C ASN A 141 -23.11 -8.62 -4.94
N GLU A 142 -22.57 -7.76 -4.08
CA GLU A 142 -21.94 -8.22 -2.84
C GLU A 142 -22.99 -8.62 -1.81
N ASP A 143 -22.95 -9.88 -1.37
CA ASP A 143 -23.87 -10.46 -0.38
C ASP A 143 -23.85 -9.75 0.98
N MET A 144 -22.78 -8.99 1.24
CA MET A 144 -22.58 -8.28 2.49
C MET A 144 -23.36 -6.94 2.56
N PHE A 145 -23.89 -6.45 1.43
CA PHE A 145 -24.88 -5.39 1.41
C PHE A 145 -26.27 -5.98 1.68
N ASP A 146 -27.10 -5.27 2.46
CA ASP A 146 -28.44 -5.74 2.80
C ASP A 146 -29.29 -6.00 1.54
N ASN A 147 -29.55 -7.28 1.26
CA ASN A 147 -30.32 -7.71 0.10
C ASN A 147 -31.76 -7.18 0.11
N SER A 148 -32.33 -6.88 1.27
CA SER A 148 -33.69 -6.33 1.37
C SER A 148 -33.79 -4.88 0.87
N LEU A 149 -32.65 -4.18 0.80
CA LEU A 149 -32.56 -2.80 0.32
C LEU A 149 -32.23 -2.72 -1.17
N LYS A 150 -31.96 -3.84 -1.83
CA LYS A 150 -31.57 -3.90 -3.24
C LYS A 150 -32.79 -4.04 -4.14
N ASP A 151 -32.82 -3.23 -5.19
CA ASP A 151 -33.72 -3.40 -6.33
C ASP A 151 -32.87 -3.63 -7.57
N TYR A 152 -32.75 -4.90 -7.98
CA TYR A 152 -31.92 -5.31 -9.10
C TYR A 152 -32.48 -4.83 -10.44
N GLU A 153 -33.82 -4.82 -10.58
CA GLU A 153 -34.49 -4.43 -11.83
C GLU A 153 -34.35 -2.94 -12.07
N LEU A 154 -34.53 -2.13 -11.02
CA LEU A 154 -34.43 -0.67 -11.11
C LEU A 154 -33.03 -0.13 -10.79
N GLY A 155 -32.08 -1.00 -10.43
CA GLY A 155 -30.72 -0.62 -10.06
C GLY A 155 -30.67 0.35 -8.87
N LYS A 156 -31.48 0.09 -7.84
CA LYS A 156 -31.57 0.94 -6.65
C LYS A 156 -30.99 0.26 -5.42
N TYR A 157 -30.56 1.09 -4.48
CA TYR A 157 -30.22 0.69 -3.13
C TYR A 157 -30.85 1.63 -2.11
N ASN A 158 -31.56 1.08 -1.13
CA ASN A 158 -32.28 1.82 -0.09
C ASN A 158 -33.18 2.91 -0.69
N GLY A 159 -33.92 2.55 -1.75
CA GLY A 159 -34.84 3.45 -2.47
C GLY A 159 -34.19 4.48 -3.40
N LYS A 160 -32.85 4.62 -3.41
CA LYS A 160 -32.12 5.55 -4.27
C LYS A 160 -31.56 4.87 -5.52
N GLU A 161 -31.66 5.53 -6.67
CA GLU A 161 -31.04 5.07 -7.92
C GLU A 161 -29.51 5.17 -7.85
N LEU A 162 -28.82 4.09 -8.22
CA LEU A 162 -27.36 4.02 -8.25
C LEU A 162 -26.81 4.64 -9.55
N ASN A 163 -27.05 5.94 -9.73
CA ASN A 163 -26.63 6.72 -10.88
C ASN A 163 -25.38 7.59 -10.58
N GLY A 164 -24.93 8.37 -11.55
CA GLY A 164 -23.75 9.23 -11.40
C GLY A 164 -23.86 10.23 -10.25
N GLU A 165 -25.03 10.83 -10.04
CA GLU A 165 -25.23 11.80 -8.95
C GLU A 165 -25.15 11.12 -7.58
N TYR A 166 -25.72 9.92 -7.43
CA TYR A 166 -25.57 9.13 -6.19
C TYR A 166 -24.10 8.92 -5.82
N PHE A 167 -23.27 8.49 -6.78
CA PHE A 167 -21.85 8.25 -6.51
C PHE A 167 -21.04 9.54 -6.35
N LYS A 168 -21.48 10.65 -6.95
CA LYS A 168 -20.90 11.97 -6.72
C LYS A 168 -21.18 12.48 -5.32
N GLU A 169 -22.43 12.38 -4.84
CA GLU A 169 -22.79 12.69 -3.45
C GLU A 169 -22.00 11.81 -2.46
N LEU A 170 -21.91 10.51 -2.74
CA LEU A 170 -21.15 9.57 -1.92
C LEU A 170 -19.66 9.92 -1.89
N ARG A 171 -19.08 10.31 -3.03
CA ARG A 171 -17.69 10.79 -3.12
C ARG A 171 -17.47 12.05 -2.28
N GLU A 172 -18.37 13.02 -2.38
CA GLU A 172 -18.29 14.28 -1.62
C GLU A 172 -18.42 14.05 -0.11
N GLU A 173 -19.31 13.15 0.32
CA GLU A 173 -19.47 12.78 1.73
C GLU A 173 -18.19 12.13 2.28
N ILE A 174 -17.68 11.11 1.59
CA ILE A 174 -16.53 10.31 2.05
C ILE A 174 -15.22 11.12 2.00
N PHE A 175 -14.96 11.81 0.88
CA PHE A 175 -13.63 12.34 0.59
C PHE A 175 -13.49 13.83 0.87
N GLU A 176 -14.57 14.62 0.76
CA GLU A 176 -14.51 16.07 0.97
C GLU A 176 -15.16 16.50 2.29
N GLY A 177 -15.95 15.62 2.90
CA GLY A 177 -16.72 15.95 4.09
C GLY A 177 -17.79 16.98 3.77
N ILE A 178 -18.50 16.79 2.65
CA ILE A 178 -19.63 17.61 2.22
C ILE A 178 -20.87 16.71 2.18
N LYS A 179 -21.95 17.16 2.80
CA LYS A 179 -23.25 16.48 2.77
C LYS A 179 -24.34 17.52 2.63
N GLU A 180 -25.27 17.32 1.70
CA GLU A 180 -26.34 18.30 1.39
C GLU A 180 -25.76 19.71 1.19
N GLU A 181 -24.68 19.80 0.39
CA GLU A 181 -23.96 21.05 0.08
C GLU A 181 -23.33 21.76 1.29
N LYS A 182 -23.29 21.11 2.47
CA LYS A 182 -22.73 21.66 3.70
C LYS A 182 -21.50 20.89 4.13
N ASN A 183 -20.51 21.63 4.63
CA ASN A 183 -19.35 21.04 5.26
C ASN A 183 -19.74 20.35 6.58
N ILE A 184 -19.44 19.07 6.71
CA ILE A 184 -19.58 18.36 7.98
C ILE A 184 -18.38 18.69 8.90
N PRO A 185 -18.57 18.80 10.23
CA PRO A 185 -17.49 18.99 11.18
C PRO A 185 -16.43 17.88 11.07
N MET A 186 -15.15 18.21 11.31
CA MET A 186 -14.03 17.29 11.10
C MET A 186 -14.16 15.96 11.86
N TYR A 187 -14.69 15.98 13.09
CA TYR A 187 -14.91 14.77 13.90
C TYR A 187 -16.06 13.87 13.40
N LYS A 188 -16.88 14.36 12.46
CA LYS A 188 -17.93 13.60 11.77
C LYS A 188 -17.50 13.12 10.39
N ARG A 189 -16.27 13.38 9.96
CA ARG A 189 -15.74 12.95 8.66
C ARG A 189 -15.12 11.57 8.76
N ASP A 190 -15.06 10.89 7.61
CA ASP A 190 -14.29 9.66 7.46
C ASP A 190 -12.78 9.97 7.52
N ILE A 191 -12.04 9.22 8.33
CA ILE A 191 -10.58 9.38 8.49
C ILE A 191 -9.86 8.18 7.87
N PHE A 192 -8.85 8.48 7.05
CA PHE A 192 -7.99 7.50 6.41
C PHE A 192 -6.60 7.58 7.06
N TYR A 193 -6.26 6.60 7.88
CA TYR A 193 -4.94 6.51 8.51
C TYR A 193 -3.93 5.81 7.59
N GLU A 194 -2.67 5.82 7.99
CA GLU A 194 -1.62 5.04 7.36
C GLU A 194 -1.96 3.54 7.40
N ALA A 195 -1.78 2.87 6.26
CA ALA A 195 -1.79 1.42 6.22
C ALA A 195 -0.41 0.91 6.65
N VAL A 196 -0.42 -0.04 7.58
CA VAL A 196 0.78 -0.51 8.29
C VAL A 196 0.93 -2.02 8.17
N ILE A 197 2.14 -2.55 8.34
CA ILE A 197 2.35 -4.00 8.42
C ILE A 197 1.71 -4.53 9.70
N ASP A 198 0.84 -5.53 9.58
CA ASP A 198 0.34 -6.29 10.72
C ASP A 198 1.31 -7.42 11.06
N ILE A 199 2.16 -7.18 12.07
CA ILE A 199 3.21 -8.11 12.49
C ILE A 199 2.63 -9.48 12.87
N GLU A 200 1.53 -9.50 13.63
CA GLU A 200 0.96 -10.73 14.16
C GLU A 200 0.33 -11.59 13.08
N GLU A 201 -0.45 -11.00 12.17
CA GLU A 201 -0.99 -11.75 11.03
C GLU A 201 0.11 -12.15 10.05
N THR A 202 1.12 -11.30 9.82
CA THR A 202 2.28 -11.63 8.97
C THR A 202 3.06 -12.83 9.54
N LYS A 203 3.29 -12.89 10.85
CA LYS A 203 3.88 -14.06 11.52
C LYS A 203 3.04 -15.30 11.26
N LYS A 204 1.73 -15.26 11.54
CA LYS A 204 0.83 -16.42 11.41
C LYS A 204 0.89 -17.05 10.02
N ILE A 205 0.84 -16.25 8.95
CA ILE A 205 0.84 -16.78 7.58
C ILE A 205 2.21 -17.35 7.16
N ASN A 206 3.29 -16.91 7.79
CA ASN A 206 4.66 -17.36 7.47
C ASN A 206 5.18 -18.48 8.39
N LYS A 207 4.45 -18.87 9.44
CA LYS A 207 4.85 -19.94 10.39
C LYS A 207 5.04 -21.32 9.73
N ASN A 208 4.28 -21.63 8.69
CA ASN A 208 4.33 -22.94 8.00
C ASN A 208 5.32 -22.97 6.84
N ASN A 209 6.07 -21.89 6.62
CA ASN A 209 7.05 -21.84 5.55
C ASN A 209 8.29 -22.63 6.00
N LYS A 210 8.54 -23.79 5.37
CA LYS A 210 9.60 -24.75 5.78
C LYS A 210 11.01 -24.14 5.83
N ASP A 211 11.20 -23.01 5.17
CA ASP A 211 12.46 -22.27 5.12
C ASP A 211 12.66 -21.32 6.32
N ASN A 212 11.62 -21.05 7.12
CA ASN A 212 11.66 -20.12 8.27
C ASN A 212 11.92 -20.84 9.59
N LYS A 213 13.19 -21.19 9.86
CA LYS A 213 13.58 -21.85 11.12
C LYS A 213 13.43 -20.97 12.37
N ASN A 214 13.34 -19.64 12.24
CA ASN A 214 13.40 -18.68 13.35
C ASN A 214 12.32 -17.56 13.34
N ASN A 215 11.20 -17.70 12.62
CA ASN A 215 10.25 -16.60 12.37
C ASN A 215 10.88 -15.34 11.70
N ASP A 216 12.05 -15.51 11.09
CA ASP A 216 12.71 -14.47 10.30
C ASP A 216 11.93 -14.24 9.01
N ILE A 217 11.55 -13.00 8.71
CA ILE A 217 10.78 -12.66 7.50
C ILE A 217 11.51 -11.56 6.73
N GLN A 218 11.74 -11.81 5.45
CA GLN A 218 12.22 -10.78 4.53
C GLN A 218 11.05 -9.84 4.18
N ILE A 219 11.09 -8.62 4.72
CA ILE A 219 10.05 -7.60 4.49
C ILE A 219 10.32 -6.82 3.19
N LEU A 220 11.58 -6.51 2.92
CA LEU A 220 12.01 -5.73 1.77
C LEU A 220 12.82 -6.57 0.79
N GLY A 221 12.72 -6.24 -0.49
CA GLY A 221 13.58 -6.75 -1.54
C GLY A 221 13.78 -5.74 -2.65
N GLU A 222 14.62 -6.08 -3.61
CA GLU A 222 14.85 -5.29 -4.81
C GLU A 222 14.12 -5.86 -6.03
N ASP A 223 13.91 -4.99 -7.01
CA ASP A 223 13.52 -5.36 -8.36
C ASP A 223 14.03 -4.30 -9.35
N TYR A 224 13.85 -4.55 -10.65
CA TYR A 224 14.39 -3.71 -11.72
C TYR A 224 13.30 -3.34 -12.73
N ILE A 225 13.24 -2.07 -13.10
CA ILE A 225 12.45 -1.59 -14.25
C ILE A 225 13.40 -1.23 -15.38
N THR A 226 13.17 -1.79 -16.57
CA THR A 226 13.87 -1.42 -17.80
C THR A 226 12.96 -0.55 -18.68
N PRO A 227 13.03 0.80 -18.60
CA PRO A 227 12.24 1.64 -19.49
C PRO A 227 12.78 1.53 -20.92
N HIS A 228 12.01 0.92 -21.81
CA HIS A 228 12.33 0.84 -23.23
C HIS A 228 11.81 2.10 -23.95
N LYS A 229 12.64 3.14 -24.06
CA LYS A 229 12.30 4.34 -24.86
C LYS A 229 12.62 4.17 -26.35
N GLU A 230 13.57 3.30 -26.69
CA GLU A 230 14.04 3.05 -28.06
C GLU A 230 14.22 1.53 -28.26
N PRO A 231 13.67 0.92 -29.33
CA PRO A 231 13.69 -0.55 -29.52
C PRO A 231 15.08 -1.16 -29.67
N LEU A 232 16.05 -0.39 -30.15
CA LEU A 232 17.40 -0.86 -30.50
C LEU A 232 18.45 -0.54 -29.44
N LYS A 233 18.11 0.22 -28.40
CA LYS A 233 19.04 0.62 -27.35
C LYS A 233 18.89 -0.30 -26.14
N ASN A 234 20.01 -0.87 -25.70
CA ASN A 234 20.03 -1.67 -24.47
C ASN A 234 19.46 -0.84 -23.31
N PRO A 235 18.40 -1.30 -22.63
CA PRO A 235 17.80 -0.54 -21.55
C PRO A 235 18.78 -0.46 -20.38
N ASN A 236 18.75 0.66 -19.65
CA ASN A 236 19.45 0.79 -18.38
C ASN A 236 18.48 0.37 -17.26
N PRO A 237 18.69 -0.76 -16.58
CA PRO A 237 17.85 -1.17 -15.47
C PRO A 237 17.85 -0.12 -14.35
N ILE A 238 16.66 0.24 -13.89
CA ILE A 238 16.44 1.12 -12.74
C ILE A 238 16.08 0.21 -11.57
N LYS A 239 17.03 0.06 -10.63
CA LYS A 239 16.81 -0.68 -9.40
C LYS A 239 15.90 0.09 -8.45
N PHE A 240 15.00 -0.62 -7.78
CA PHE A 240 14.13 -0.06 -6.76
C PHE A 240 13.82 -1.07 -5.65
N ILE A 241 13.36 -0.57 -4.50
CA ILE A 241 12.94 -1.36 -3.35
C ILE A 241 11.44 -1.60 -3.39
N LYS A 242 11.03 -2.80 -3.00
CA LYS A 242 9.64 -3.21 -2.84
C LYS A 242 9.41 -3.89 -1.49
N LEU A 243 8.16 -3.85 -1.05
CA LEU A 243 7.67 -4.75 -0.01
C LEU A 243 7.46 -6.13 -0.63
N MET A 244 7.96 -7.17 0.05
CA MET A 244 7.87 -8.54 -0.44
C MET A 244 6.43 -9.10 -0.39
N PRO A 245 6.14 -10.16 -1.15
CA PRO A 245 4.92 -10.95 -0.99
C PRO A 245 4.81 -11.57 0.42
N ASN A 246 3.61 -12.05 0.76
CA ASN A 246 3.30 -12.67 2.05
C ASN A 246 3.52 -11.76 3.27
N ILE A 247 3.31 -10.45 3.08
CA ILE A 247 3.26 -9.46 4.16
C ILE A 247 1.80 -9.00 4.29
N VAL A 248 1.26 -9.02 5.51
CA VAL A 248 -0.10 -8.57 5.76
C VAL A 248 -0.08 -7.07 6.06
N ILE A 249 -0.85 -6.31 5.30
CA ILE A 249 -1.05 -4.88 5.48
C ILE A 249 -2.42 -4.65 6.11
N ARG A 250 -2.43 -3.93 7.23
CA ARG A 250 -3.64 -3.46 7.89
C ARG A 250 -3.95 -2.03 7.45
N PHE A 251 -5.04 -1.87 6.71
CA PHE A 251 -5.65 -0.58 6.44
C PHE A 251 -6.57 -0.22 7.60
N GLN A 252 -6.59 1.06 7.96
CA GLN A 252 -7.21 1.54 9.19
C GLN A 252 -7.99 2.82 8.90
N PHE A 253 -9.22 2.88 9.39
CA PHE A 253 -10.13 3.99 9.13
C PHE A 253 -10.94 4.31 10.38
N ASP A 254 -11.45 5.54 10.45
CA ASP A 254 -12.61 5.88 11.27
C ASP A 254 -13.76 6.26 10.35
N LEU A 255 -14.67 5.32 10.10
CA LEU A 255 -15.78 5.51 9.19
C LEU A 255 -17.04 5.93 9.94
N LYS A 256 -17.84 6.81 9.32
CA LYS A 256 -19.08 7.37 9.85
C LYS A 256 -20.25 6.99 8.94
N ASP A 257 -21.40 6.72 9.56
CA ASP A 257 -22.63 6.46 8.82
C ASP A 257 -23.07 7.70 8.03
N GLY A 258 -23.62 7.47 6.84
CA GLY A 258 -24.08 8.53 5.97
C GLY A 258 -24.95 8.01 4.84
N ILE A 259 -24.63 8.31 3.58
CA ILE A 259 -25.33 7.74 2.42
C ILE A 259 -25.26 6.21 2.43
N LEU A 260 -24.09 5.69 2.81
CA LEU A 260 -23.86 4.30 3.17
C LEU A 260 -23.52 4.20 4.66
N THR A 261 -23.84 3.08 5.29
CA THR A 261 -23.37 2.78 6.65
C THR A 261 -21.85 2.62 6.65
N LYS A 262 -21.23 2.79 7.82
CA LYS A 262 -19.77 2.62 7.94
C LYS A 262 -19.28 1.23 7.51
N ASP A 263 -20.09 0.19 7.71
CA ASP A 263 -19.74 -1.18 7.31
C ASP A 263 -19.89 -1.37 5.79
N GLU A 264 -20.91 -0.78 5.17
CA GLU A 264 -21.06 -0.71 3.70
C GLU A 264 -19.90 0.04 3.04
N LYS A 265 -19.48 1.18 3.64
CA LYS A 265 -18.28 1.91 3.19
C LYS A 265 -17.03 1.01 3.28
N LEU A 266 -16.86 0.29 4.38
CA LEU A 266 -15.72 -0.61 4.58
C LEU A 266 -15.70 -1.73 3.53
N LEU A 267 -16.86 -2.27 3.15
CA LEU A 267 -17.02 -3.26 2.09
C LEU A 267 -16.71 -2.70 0.70
N LEU A 268 -17.19 -1.50 0.41
CA LEU A 268 -16.89 -0.80 -0.83
C LEU A 268 -15.38 -0.57 -0.97
N PHE A 269 -14.72 -0.14 0.11
CA PHE A 269 -13.26 0.08 0.13
C PHE A 269 -12.50 -1.23 0.00
N HIS A 270 -12.97 -2.30 0.66
CA HIS A 270 -12.42 -3.64 0.51
C HIS A 270 -12.36 -4.06 -0.95
N GLN A 271 -13.50 -3.98 -1.65
CA GLN A 271 -13.59 -4.46 -3.02
C GLN A 271 -12.74 -3.60 -3.97
N ILE A 272 -12.76 -2.27 -3.81
CA ILE A 272 -11.91 -1.36 -4.59
C ILE A 272 -10.42 -1.65 -4.39
N ILE A 273 -9.96 -1.84 -3.14
CA ILE A 273 -8.55 -2.15 -2.86
C ILE A 273 -8.16 -3.50 -3.46
N LEU A 274 -9.04 -4.50 -3.37
CA LEU A 274 -8.79 -5.84 -3.90
C LEU A 274 -8.64 -5.81 -5.44
N ASP A 275 -9.55 -5.13 -6.13
CA ASP A 275 -9.64 -5.15 -7.59
C ASP A 275 -8.64 -4.23 -8.29
N PHE A 276 -8.25 -3.12 -7.66
CA PHE A 276 -7.33 -2.15 -8.27
C PHE A 276 -5.92 -2.15 -7.65
N GLY A 277 -5.78 -2.65 -6.43
CA GLY A 277 -4.52 -2.59 -5.68
C GLY A 277 -4.18 -1.18 -5.20
N VAL A 278 -3.03 -1.06 -4.55
CA VAL A 278 -2.51 0.21 -4.00
C VAL A 278 -1.03 0.34 -4.34
N GLY A 279 -0.53 1.57 -4.44
CA GLY A 279 0.87 1.85 -4.75
C GLY A 279 1.11 2.08 -6.23
N ALA A 280 2.37 1.98 -6.65
CA ALA A 280 2.76 2.24 -8.03
C ALA A 280 2.75 0.95 -8.87
N LYS A 281 2.58 1.11 -10.19
CA LYS A 281 2.72 0.03 -11.18
C LYS A 281 1.72 -1.13 -11.01
N THR A 282 0.50 -0.82 -10.56
CA THR A 282 -0.59 -1.79 -10.41
C THR A 282 -1.06 -2.40 -11.72
N ASN A 283 -0.83 -1.72 -12.84
CA ASN A 283 -1.10 -2.19 -14.19
C ASN A 283 -0.18 -3.33 -14.66
N ILE A 284 0.99 -3.50 -14.04
CA ILE A 284 1.93 -4.59 -14.33
C ILE A 284 2.04 -5.59 -13.17
N GLY A 285 1.08 -5.56 -12.24
CA GLY A 285 0.92 -6.58 -11.19
C GLY A 285 1.38 -6.19 -9.79
N TYR A 286 2.09 -5.06 -9.60
CA TYR A 286 2.48 -4.62 -8.25
C TYR A 286 1.27 -4.20 -7.41
N GLY A 287 1.39 -4.31 -6.08
CA GLY A 287 0.36 -3.82 -5.16
C GLY A 287 -0.96 -4.58 -5.24
N ARG A 288 -0.92 -5.83 -5.70
CA ARG A 288 -2.03 -6.77 -5.68
C ARG A 288 -2.09 -7.52 -4.35
N PHE A 289 -3.30 -7.95 -4.00
CA PHE A 289 -3.60 -8.46 -2.67
C PHE A 289 -4.41 -9.76 -2.72
N ASP A 290 -4.32 -10.52 -1.64
CA ASP A 290 -5.17 -11.67 -1.31
C ASP A 290 -5.96 -11.34 -0.03
N ASP A 291 -7.27 -11.53 -0.09
CA ASP A 291 -8.26 -11.14 0.92
C ASP A 291 -8.79 -12.30 1.77
N LYS A 292 -8.28 -13.52 1.60
CA LYS A 292 -8.77 -14.75 2.28
C LYS A 292 -8.98 -14.61 3.79
N TYR A 293 -8.28 -13.67 4.43
CA TYR A 293 -8.29 -13.42 5.87
C TYR A 293 -9.06 -12.17 6.29
N THR A 294 -9.44 -11.30 5.34
CA THR A 294 -10.28 -10.11 5.60
C THR A 294 -11.75 -10.46 5.64
N LYS A 295 -12.25 -11.24 4.67
CA LYS A 295 -13.68 -11.58 4.58
C LYS A 295 -14.22 -12.23 5.85
N SER A 296 -13.46 -13.15 6.46
CA SER A 296 -13.85 -13.79 7.72
C SER A 296 -13.97 -12.81 8.88
N LYS A 297 -13.10 -11.79 8.94
CA LYS A 297 -13.13 -10.76 10.00
C LYS A 297 -14.26 -9.75 9.80
N ILE A 298 -14.59 -9.39 8.57
CA ILE A 298 -15.74 -8.50 8.29
C ILE A 298 -17.07 -9.24 8.56
N GLN A 299 -17.21 -10.49 8.11
CA GLN A 299 -18.42 -11.30 8.36
C GLN A 299 -18.69 -11.51 9.85
N LEU A 300 -17.65 -11.77 10.66
CA LEU A 300 -17.78 -11.87 12.13
C LEU A 300 -18.25 -10.57 12.81
N ARG A 301 -18.02 -9.41 12.19
CA ARG A 301 -18.46 -8.11 12.71
C ARG A 301 -19.93 -7.86 12.40
N ASN A 302 -20.38 -8.23 11.20
CA ASN A 302 -21.78 -8.10 10.79
C ASN A 302 -22.71 -9.07 11.52
N ASN A 303 -22.26 -10.29 11.84
CA ASN A 303 -23.04 -11.28 12.59
C ASN A 303 -23.23 -10.95 14.09
N LYS A 304 -22.61 -9.88 14.60
CA LYS A 304 -22.74 -9.41 16.00
C LYS A 304 -23.67 -8.21 16.16
N LYS A 305 -24.26 -7.72 15.07
CA LYS A 305 -25.34 -6.73 15.07
C LYS A 305 -26.68 -7.46 15.01
#